data_AF-A0A0R0G453-F1
#
_entry.id   AF-A0A0R0G453-F1
#
_cell.length_a   1.000
_cell.length_b   1.000
_cell.length_c   1.000
_cell.angle_alpha   90.00
_cell.angle_beta   90.00
_cell.angle_gamma   90.00
#
_symmetry.space_group_name_H-M   'P 1'
#
loop_
_entity.id
_entity.type
_entity.pdbx_description
1 polymer ?
#
loop_
_entity_poly.entity_id
_entity_poly.type
_entity_poly.pdbx_seq_one_letter_code
_entity_poly.pdbx_strand_id
1 'polypeptide(L)'
;AQKTLFVRTHVRIFNNLGDNQGVSIHCKSKDNDLGTNVIYNDQCYGWHFHSNIWGITLFFCHFSWSGGEGTYDIYKAKRDCRRCDWY
;
A
#
# COMPACT_ATOMS: atom_id res chain seq x y z
N ALA A 1 -6.80 24.51 14.96
CA ALA A 1 -7.33 23.55 13.96
C ALA A 1 -7.35 22.17 14.60
N GLN A 2 -8.48 21.46 14.57
CA GLN A 2 -8.51 20.06 15.01
C GLN A 2 -7.57 19.29 14.08
N LYS A 3 -6.41 18.83 14.56
CA LYS A 3 -5.74 17.69 13.91
C LYS A 3 -6.78 16.60 13.97
N THR A 4 -7.40 16.25 12.84
CA THR A 4 -8.20 15.04 12.77
C THR A 4 -7.36 13.92 13.39
N LEU A 5 -7.95 13.07 14.24
CA LEU A 5 -7.26 11.92 14.87
C LEU A 5 -6.81 10.85 13.84
N PHE A 6 -6.73 11.26 12.58
CA PHE A 6 -6.57 10.48 11.38
C PHE A 6 -5.60 11.22 10.45
N VAL A 7 -4.55 10.52 10.03
CA VAL A 7 -3.58 11.00 9.04
C VAL A 7 -4.02 10.49 7.67
N ARG A 8 -4.22 11.41 6.71
CA ARG A 8 -4.48 11.02 5.32
C ARG A 8 -3.20 10.42 4.74
N THR A 9 -3.27 9.16 4.35
CA THR A 9 -2.15 8.40 3.78
C THR A 9 -2.48 8.02 2.35
N HIS A 10 -1.50 8.16 1.46
CA HIS A 10 -1.58 7.73 0.07
C HIS A 10 -0.53 6.65 -0.18
N VAL A 11 -0.96 5.52 -0.72
CA VAL A 11 -0.08 4.42 -1.13
C VAL A 11 -0.08 4.37 -2.64
N ARG A 12 1.11 4.28 -3.23
CA ARG A 12 1.31 4.06 -4.66
C ARG A 12 2.32 2.92 -4.84
N ILE A 13 1.92 1.93 -5.61
CA ILE A 13 2.74 0.82 -6.07
C ILE A 13 3.02 1.07 -7.55
N PHE A 14 4.30 1.04 -7.93
CA PHE A 14 4.77 1.23 -9.30
C PHE A 14 5.48 -0.05 -9.76
N ASN A 15 5.11 -0.56 -10.94
CA ASN A 15 5.71 -1.76 -11.48
C ASN A 15 6.90 -1.42 -12.40
N ASN A 16 8.11 -1.70 -11.91
CA ASN A 16 9.36 -1.55 -12.67
C ASN A 16 10.06 -2.90 -12.92
N LEU A 17 9.30 -3.98 -13.14
CA LEU A 17 9.92 -5.28 -13.45
C LEU A 17 10.58 -5.33 -14.84
N GLY A 18 10.25 -4.42 -15.75
CA GLY A 18 10.70 -4.46 -17.13
C GLY A 18 9.90 -5.45 -17.99
N ASP A 19 10.31 -5.61 -19.26
CA ASP A 19 9.84 -6.61 -20.22
C ASP A 19 8.32 -6.76 -20.33
N ASN A 20 7.58 -5.67 -20.12
CA ASN A 20 6.12 -5.67 -20.08
C ASN A 20 5.53 -6.72 -19.11
N GLN A 21 6.26 -7.08 -18.04
CA GLN A 21 5.81 -8.06 -17.08
C GLN A 21 4.65 -7.51 -16.24
N GLY A 22 3.56 -8.27 -16.16
CA GLY A 22 2.42 -7.97 -15.29
C GLY A 22 2.67 -8.44 -13.86
N VAL A 23 2.26 -7.62 -12.90
CA VAL A 23 2.23 -7.97 -11.47
C VAL A 23 0.80 -7.99 -11.00
N SER A 24 0.36 -9.13 -10.47
CA SER A 24 -0.89 -9.26 -9.73
C SER A 24 -0.67 -8.79 -8.29
N ILE A 25 -1.52 -7.89 -7.82
CA ILE A 25 -1.43 -7.22 -6.53
C ILE A 25 -2.75 -7.43 -5.81
N HIS A 26 -2.75 -8.14 -4.68
CA HIS A 26 -3.90 -8.24 -3.79
C HIS A 26 -3.57 -7.57 -2.46
N CYS A 27 -4.18 -6.42 -2.19
CA CYS A 27 -3.94 -5.64 -0.99
C CYS A 27 -5.13 -5.70 -0.04
N LYS A 28 -4.86 -5.84 1.26
CA LYS A 28 -5.90 -5.75 2.29
C LYS A 28 -5.37 -5.27 3.63
N SER A 29 -6.31 -4.84 4.45
CA SER A 29 -6.17 -4.60 5.88
C SER A 29 -7.10 -5.54 6.65
N LYS A 30 -7.19 -5.35 7.97
CA LYS A 30 -8.14 -6.09 8.80
C LYS A 30 -9.59 -5.90 8.34
N ASP A 31 -9.96 -4.65 8.03
CA ASP A 31 -11.36 -4.25 7.83
C ASP A 31 -11.70 -3.93 6.37
N ASN A 32 -10.68 -3.77 5.51
CA ASN A 32 -10.86 -3.37 4.11
C ASN A 32 -10.02 -4.24 3.18
N ASP A 33 -10.68 -4.89 2.22
CA ASP A 33 -10.06 -5.68 1.16
C ASP A 33 -10.16 -4.90 -0.15
N LEU A 34 -9.02 -4.61 -0.79
CA LEU A 34 -8.97 -3.82 -2.03
C LEU A 34 -9.08 -4.71 -3.28
N GLY A 35 -9.16 -6.02 -3.09
CA GLY A 35 -9.18 -7.01 -4.17
C GLY A 35 -7.87 -7.08 -4.94
N THR A 36 -7.93 -7.82 -6.04
CA THR A 36 -6.78 -8.09 -6.90
C THR A 36 -6.77 -7.12 -8.09
N ASN A 37 -5.63 -6.48 -8.33
CA ASN A 37 -5.38 -5.63 -9.49
C ASN A 37 -4.14 -6.13 -10.22
N VAL A 38 -4.13 -6.03 -11.55
CA VAL A 38 -2.94 -6.35 -12.36
C VAL A 38 -2.44 -5.06 -12.99
N ILE A 39 -1.15 -4.76 -12.79
CA ILE A 39 -0.48 -3.64 -13.45
C ILE A 39 0.69 -4.15 -14.29
N TYR A 40 0.83 -3.60 -15.49
CA TYR A 40 1.97 -3.88 -16.38
C TYR A 40 3.13 -2.93 -16.10
N ASN A 41 4.25 -3.15 -16.79
CA ASN A 41 5.43 -2.31 -16.64
C ASN A 41 5.09 -0.81 -16.86
N ASP A 42 5.72 0.06 -16.08
CA ASP A 42 5.51 1.51 -16.03
C ASP A 42 4.10 1.98 -15.61
N GLN A 43 3.23 1.06 -15.19
CA GLN A 43 1.93 1.39 -14.62
C GLN A 43 2.01 1.48 -13.08
N CYS A 44 1.03 2.19 -12.51
CA CYS A 44 0.89 2.29 -11.07
C CYS A 44 -0.53 1.95 -10.60
N TYR A 45 -0.61 1.40 -9.41
CA TYR A 45 -1.84 1.17 -8.65
C TYR A 45 -1.70 1.82 -7.28
N GLY A 46 -2.77 2.39 -6.76
CA GLY A 46 -2.72 3.09 -5.49
C GLY A 46 -4.09 3.38 -4.92
N TRP A 47 -4.10 3.69 -3.63
CA TRP A 47 -5.30 4.06 -2.90
C TRP A 47 -4.95 5.07 -1.81
N HIS A 48 -5.98 5.67 -1.25
CA HIS A 48 -5.86 6.55 -0.10
C HIS A 48 -6.73 6.04 1.05
N PHE A 49 -6.31 6.33 2.27
CA PHE A 49 -7.06 6.00 3.47
C PHE A 49 -6.71 6.97 4.59
N HIS A 50 -7.51 6.93 5.64
CA HIS A 50 -7.28 7.67 6.88
C HIS A 50 -6.72 6.68 7.91
N SER A 51 -5.43 6.81 8.25
CA SER A 51 -4.85 5.98 9.31
C SER A 51 -5.23 6.55 10.66
N ASN A 52 -5.78 5.72 11.55
CA ASN A 52 -6.04 6.12 12.93
C ASN A 52 -4.70 6.36 13.64
N ILE A 53 -4.61 7.45 14.41
CA ILE A 53 -3.40 7.75 15.20
C ILE A 53 -3.14 6.68 16.29
N TRP A 54 -4.16 5.87 16.64
CA TRP A 54 -4.02 4.70 17.51
C TRP A 54 -3.03 3.64 17.00
N GLY A 55 -2.50 3.78 15.77
CA GLY A 55 -1.33 3.03 15.34
C GLY A 55 -1.60 1.56 15.00
N ILE A 56 -2.85 1.21 14.69
CA ILE A 56 -3.27 -0.17 14.42
C ILE A 56 -3.41 -0.50 12.94
N THR A 57 -3.44 0.50 12.06
CA THR A 57 -3.66 0.26 10.63
C THR A 57 -2.48 -0.47 10.00
N LEU A 58 -2.77 -1.59 9.36
CA LEU A 58 -1.84 -2.41 8.60
C LEU A 58 -2.47 -2.68 7.22
N PHE A 59 -1.75 -2.36 6.16
CA PHE A 59 -2.02 -2.87 4.83
C PHE A 59 -0.86 -3.76 4.41
N PHE A 60 -1.18 -5.02 4.12
CA PHE A 60 -0.26 -5.96 3.49
C PHE A 60 -0.77 -6.26 2.09
N CYS A 61 0.16 -6.55 1.19
CA CYS A 61 -0.16 -6.92 -0.18
C CYS A 61 0.60 -8.16 -0.59
N HIS A 62 -0.11 -9.07 -1.26
CA HIS A 62 0.49 -10.18 -1.99
C HIS A 62 0.79 -9.74 -3.42
N PHE A 63 2.01 -10.00 -3.87
CA PHE A 63 2.49 -9.72 -5.22
C PHE A 63 2.82 -11.03 -5.89
N SER A 64 2.37 -11.23 -7.12
CA SER A 64 2.68 -12.42 -7.92
C SER A 64 2.95 -12.03 -9.37
N TRP A 65 4.07 -12.53 -9.91
CA TRP A 65 4.51 -12.32 -11.29
C TRP A 65 5.27 -13.56 -11.77
N SER A 66 5.74 -13.57 -13.02
CA SER A 66 6.42 -14.75 -13.60
C SER A 66 7.72 -15.16 -12.89
N GLY A 67 8.34 -14.23 -12.16
CA GLY A 67 9.60 -14.47 -11.43
C GLY A 67 9.39 -14.91 -9.98
N GLY A 68 8.15 -14.98 -9.49
CA GLY A 68 7.84 -15.42 -8.13
C GLY A 68 6.71 -14.64 -7.50
N GLU A 69 6.57 -14.82 -6.19
CA GLU A 69 5.54 -14.15 -5.39
C GLU A 69 6.04 -13.83 -3.98
N GLY A 70 5.31 -12.95 -3.29
CA GLY A 70 5.59 -12.61 -1.90
C GLY A 70 4.57 -11.68 -1.27
N THR A 71 4.45 -11.75 0.05
CA THR A 71 3.58 -10.87 0.85
C THR A 71 4.42 -9.87 1.64
N TYR A 72 4.06 -8.59 1.57
CA TYR A 72 4.79 -7.52 2.25
C TYR A 72 3.87 -6.53 2.97
N ASP A 73 4.32 -6.05 4.13
CA ASP A 73 3.69 -4.96 4.89
C ASP A 73 3.95 -3.60 4.20
N ILE A 74 3.06 -3.21 3.29
CA ILE A 74 3.17 -1.97 2.51
C ILE A 74 2.97 -0.74 3.39
N TYR A 75 2.01 -0.79 4.32
CA TYR A 75 1.83 0.26 5.31
C TYR A 75 1.62 -0.32 6.70
N LYS A 76 2.36 0.19 7.69
CA LYS A 76 2.19 -0.14 9.11
C LYS A 76 2.18 1.14 9.92
N ALA A 77 1.06 1.49 10.55
CA ALA A 77 0.88 2.78 11.20
C ALA A 77 1.97 3.12 12.25
N LYS A 78 2.37 2.16 13.10
CA LYS A 78 3.48 2.37 14.06
C LYS A 78 4.81 2.74 13.39
N ARG A 79 5.04 2.23 12.18
CA ARG A 79 6.26 2.46 11.39
C ARG A 79 6.15 3.74 10.56
N ASP A 80 4.98 3.99 9.95
CA ASP A 80 4.85 4.94 8.84
C ASP A 80 4.07 6.21 9.17
N CYS A 81 3.16 6.20 10.16
CA CYS A 81 2.23 7.32 10.42
C CYS A 81 2.94 8.66 10.69
N ARG A 82 4.17 8.62 11.24
CA ARG A 82 4.97 9.82 11.56
C ARG A 82 6.22 9.99 10.68
N ARG A 83 6.40 9.16 9.66
CA ARG A 83 7.59 9.25 8.78
C ARG A 83 7.61 10.51 7.92
N CYS A 84 6.49 11.25 7.82
CA CYS A 84 6.42 12.50 7.08
C CYS A 84 6.27 13.73 7.99
N ASP A 85 6.24 13.57 9.31
CA ASP A 85 6.07 14.70 10.25
C ASP A 85 7.35 15.56 10.41
N TRP A 86 8.43 15.28 9.66
CA TRP A 86 9.75 15.90 9.83
C TRP A 86 10.09 17.01 8.83
N TYR A 87 9.12 17.50 8.06
CA TYR A 87 9.22 18.73 7.26
C TYR A 87 8.07 19.68 7.58
#